data_AF-A0A2P6R132-F1
#
_entry.id   AF-A0A2P6R132-F1
#
_cell.length_a   1.000
_cell.length_b   1.000
_cell.length_c   1.000
_cell.angle_alpha   90.00
_cell.angle_beta   90.00
_cell.angle_gamma   90.00
#
_symmetry.space_group_name_H-M   'P 1'
#
loop_
_entity.id
_entity.type
_entity.pdbx_description
1 polymer ?
#
loop_
_entity_poly.entity_id
_entity_poly.type
_entity_poly.pdbx_seq_one_letter_code
_entity_poly.pdbx_strand_id
1 'polypeptide(L)'
;MAATQEKATPPSTPLSSKPILQLRTASSASSDPAQDPISTRPSVPPPLIRPLDSTAAAKGLPVMLRAQSSHPLEPLSAAEISVAVATVRAAGATPEVRDSMRFVEVALVEPDKRVVALADAYFFPPFQPSLLPRTKGGPMIPSKLPPRQARLVVYNKKSNETSVWVVELSEVHAATRGGHHRGKVISSKVVPDVQPPMDAMEYAECEAVVKDYPPFRDAMKKRGIEDLDLVMVDPWCAGYHSEADAPSRRLAKPLIFCRTESDCPMENGYARPVEGIHVLVDMQNMVVLEFEDRKLVPLPPADPLRNYTSGETRGGVDRSDVKPLKIVQPEGPSFRVNGHFVEWQKWNFRIGFTSREGLVIYSVAYIDGSRGRRPVAHRLSFVEMVVPYGDPNDPHYRKNAFDAGEDGLGKNAHSLKKGCDCLGYIKYFDAHFTNFTGGVETIENCVCLHEEDHGILWKHQDWRTGLAEVRRSRRLTVSFICTVANYEYGFYWHFYQASCYHLH
;
A
#
# COMPACT_ATOMS: atom_id res chain seq x y z
N MET A 1 -45.37 24.60 -61.19
CA MET A 1 -45.90 23.29 -60.76
C MET A 1 -45.88 23.30 -59.22
N ALA A 2 -46.85 23.90 -58.54
CA ALA A 2 -48.18 23.37 -58.15
C ALA A 2 -48.10 22.01 -57.45
N ALA A 3 -48.63 21.73 -56.25
CA ALA A 3 -49.26 22.49 -55.16
C ALA A 3 -49.43 21.56 -53.90
N THR A 4 -49.56 22.16 -52.69
CA THR A 4 -50.42 21.80 -51.50
C THR A 4 -50.36 20.41 -50.83
N GLN A 5 -50.01 20.29 -49.53
CA GLN A 5 -50.81 20.42 -48.26
C GLN A 5 -51.84 19.30 -47.99
N GLU A 6 -51.74 18.59 -46.85
CA GLU A 6 -52.78 18.55 -45.79
C GLU A 6 -52.36 17.79 -44.51
N LYS A 7 -53.04 18.13 -43.41
CA LYS A 7 -52.80 17.83 -41.99
C LYS A 7 -54.16 17.47 -41.39
N ALA A 8 -54.31 16.43 -40.56
CA ALA A 8 -55.49 16.26 -39.70
C ALA A 8 -55.25 15.29 -38.51
N THR A 9 -55.86 15.65 -37.37
CA THR A 9 -55.90 14.94 -36.05
C THR A 9 -57.40 14.72 -35.66
N PRO A 10 -57.76 14.27 -34.44
CA PRO A 10 -58.27 12.96 -33.95
C PRO A 10 -59.83 12.86 -33.79
N PRO A 11 -60.39 11.82 -33.12
CA PRO A 11 -60.97 12.04 -31.75
C PRO A 11 -60.94 10.78 -30.81
N SER A 12 -60.68 10.90 -29.49
CA SER A 12 -61.57 11.11 -28.30
C SER A 12 -62.29 9.88 -27.67
N THR A 13 -62.11 9.77 -26.35
CA THR A 13 -62.44 8.74 -25.33
C THR A 13 -63.93 8.46 -25.04
N PRO A 14 -64.29 7.47 -24.17
CA PRO A 14 -64.67 7.83 -22.79
C PRO A 14 -64.25 6.85 -21.66
N LEU A 15 -64.36 7.38 -20.45
CA LEU A 15 -63.94 6.90 -19.11
C LEU A 15 -64.79 5.77 -18.49
N SER A 16 -64.21 5.15 -17.44
CA SER A 16 -64.79 4.69 -16.13
C SER A 16 -64.24 3.31 -15.75
N SER A 17 -63.80 2.93 -14.55
CA SER A 17 -63.76 3.50 -13.19
C SER A 17 -62.84 2.62 -12.31
N LYS A 18 -62.15 3.28 -11.35
CA LYS A 18 -61.32 2.81 -10.21
C LYS A 18 -62.06 1.86 -9.22
N PRO A 19 -61.42 1.18 -8.22
CA PRO A 19 -60.39 1.67 -7.26
C PRO A 19 -59.21 0.68 -6.97
N ILE A 20 -57.97 1.09 -6.66
CA ILE A 20 -57.36 1.74 -5.46
C ILE A 20 -57.71 1.11 -4.10
N LEU A 21 -56.72 0.43 -3.51
CA LEU A 21 -56.40 0.42 -2.07
C LEU A 21 -54.88 0.14 -1.94
N GLN A 22 -54.05 1.17 -1.80
CA GLN A 22 -53.47 1.74 -0.57
C GLN A 22 -52.45 0.88 0.19
N LEU A 23 -51.27 1.51 0.33
CA LEU A 23 -50.07 1.19 1.11
C LEU A 23 -50.32 0.55 2.48
N ARG A 24 -49.36 -0.30 2.89
CA ARG A 24 -48.73 -0.19 4.23
C ARG A 24 -47.26 -0.64 4.19
N THR A 25 -46.42 0.25 4.69
CA THR A 25 -45.03 0.08 5.12
C THR A 25 -44.89 -0.99 6.21
N ALA A 26 -43.82 -1.79 6.19
CA ALA A 26 -43.17 -2.29 7.40
C ALA A 26 -41.76 -2.83 7.12
N SER A 27 -40.80 -2.28 7.84
CA SER A 27 -39.46 -2.75 8.12
C SER A 27 -39.42 -4.15 8.76
N SER A 28 -38.42 -4.97 8.43
CA SER A 28 -37.72 -5.90 9.34
C SER A 28 -36.57 -6.56 8.55
N ALA A 29 -35.32 -6.28 8.90
CA ALA A 29 -34.52 -6.97 9.91
C ALA A 29 -33.84 -8.25 9.36
N SER A 30 -32.52 -8.20 9.46
CA SER A 30 -31.51 -9.23 9.21
C SER A 30 -31.85 -10.61 9.78
N SER A 31 -31.54 -11.65 9.01
CA SER A 31 -31.31 -12.99 9.55
C SER A 31 -30.10 -13.67 8.86
N ASP A 32 -29.13 -14.03 9.69
CA ASP A 32 -28.03 -14.98 9.41
C ASP A 32 -28.55 -16.30 8.81
N PRO A 33 -27.81 -16.92 7.87
CA PRO A 33 -27.92 -18.33 7.62
C PRO A 33 -26.66 -19.05 8.12
N ALA A 34 -26.59 -19.27 9.44
CA ALA A 34 -25.80 -20.34 10.01
C ALA A 34 -26.74 -21.52 10.29
N GLN A 35 -26.82 -22.49 9.38
CA GLN A 35 -27.22 -23.88 9.64
C GLN A 35 -27.17 -24.72 8.35
N ASP A 36 -26.05 -25.42 8.15
CA ASP A 36 -25.93 -26.52 7.18
C ASP A 36 -26.57 -27.80 7.75
N PRO A 37 -27.36 -28.56 6.97
CA PRO A 37 -27.88 -29.85 7.39
C PRO A 37 -26.82 -30.95 7.23
N ILE A 38 -26.77 -31.79 8.26
CA ILE A 38 -25.92 -32.97 8.47
C ILE A 38 -25.92 -33.88 7.23
N SER A 39 -24.75 -34.05 6.61
CA SER A 39 -24.49 -35.07 5.57
C SER A 39 -23.51 -36.11 6.09
N THR A 40 -23.95 -37.36 6.04
CA THR A 40 -23.27 -38.59 6.49
C THR A 40 -22.00 -38.86 5.68
N ARG A 41 -20.86 -38.96 6.37
CA ARG A 41 -19.54 -39.29 5.80
C ARG A 41 -19.32 -40.81 5.76
N PRO A 42 -18.92 -41.44 4.65
CA PRO A 42 -18.39 -42.80 4.67
C PRO A 42 -16.93 -42.81 5.18
N SER A 43 -16.61 -43.82 6.00
CA SER A 43 -15.31 -44.04 6.64
C SER A 43 -14.21 -44.44 5.65
N VAL A 44 -13.08 -43.74 5.66
CA VAL A 44 -11.85 -44.07 4.91
C VAL A 44 -10.91 -44.87 5.83
N PRO A 45 -10.29 -45.98 5.37
CA PRO A 45 -9.38 -46.78 6.20
C PRO A 45 -8.01 -46.08 6.39
N PRO A 46 -7.28 -46.36 7.48
CA PRO A 46 -6.02 -45.68 7.79
C PRO A 46 -4.89 -46.14 6.87
N PRO A 47 -3.90 -45.28 6.55
CA PRO A 47 -2.74 -45.68 5.76
C PRO A 47 -1.81 -46.58 6.57
N LEU A 48 -1.48 -47.75 6.01
CA LEU A 48 -0.47 -48.70 6.51
C LEU A 48 0.93 -48.23 6.10
N ILE A 49 1.59 -47.42 6.96
CA ILE A 49 3.05 -47.29 6.95
C ILE A 49 3.52 -47.30 8.42
N ARG A 50 4.27 -48.35 8.79
CA ARG A 50 4.89 -48.52 10.12
C ARG A 50 6.00 -47.48 10.33
N PRO A 51 6.16 -46.89 11.52
CA PRO A 51 7.37 -46.14 11.87
C PRO A 51 8.55 -47.11 11.98
N LEU A 52 9.71 -46.74 11.44
CA LEU A 52 10.97 -47.40 11.78
C LEU A 52 11.28 -47.14 13.26
N ASP A 53 11.52 -48.21 14.02
CA ASP A 53 12.15 -48.15 15.34
C ASP A 53 13.55 -47.54 15.20
N SER A 54 13.76 -46.36 15.77
CA SER A 54 15.09 -45.81 16.02
C SER A 54 15.30 -45.66 17.53
N THR A 55 15.67 -46.76 18.19
CA THR A 55 16.33 -46.74 19.49
C THR A 55 17.77 -46.25 19.31
N ALA A 56 17.94 -44.93 19.20
CA ALA A 56 19.21 -44.27 19.43
C ALA A 56 18.97 -43.12 20.40
N ALA A 57 19.50 -43.27 21.62
CA ALA A 57 19.41 -42.29 22.69
C ALA A 57 20.12 -40.98 22.28
N ALA A 58 19.38 -40.04 21.69
CA ALA A 58 19.79 -38.66 21.60
C ALA A 58 19.53 -38.01 22.96
N LYS A 59 20.60 -37.74 23.72
CA LYS A 59 20.56 -36.87 24.89
C LYS A 59 19.80 -35.60 24.52
N GLY A 60 18.67 -35.35 25.18
CA GLY A 60 17.85 -34.18 24.96
C GLY A 60 18.68 -32.91 25.07
N LEU A 61 18.80 -32.18 23.96
CA LEU A 61 19.14 -30.77 24.02
C LEU A 61 18.04 -30.08 24.85
N PRO A 62 18.39 -29.32 25.90
CA PRO A 62 17.39 -28.55 26.61
C PRO A 62 16.75 -27.60 25.60
N VAL A 63 15.43 -27.72 25.41
CA VAL A 63 14.65 -26.73 24.68
C VAL A 63 14.74 -25.44 25.49
N MET A 64 15.71 -24.60 25.16
CA MET A 64 15.79 -23.25 25.72
C MET A 64 14.48 -22.55 25.33
N LEU A 65 13.69 -22.15 26.33
CA LEU A 65 12.60 -21.19 26.15
C LEU A 65 13.15 -20.04 25.30
N ARG A 66 12.57 -19.84 24.11
CA ARG A 66 13.06 -18.79 23.22
C ARG A 66 12.88 -17.44 23.92
N ALA A 67 13.98 -16.79 24.30
CA ALA A 67 13.96 -15.51 25.01
C ALA A 67 13.32 -14.38 24.17
N GLN A 68 13.16 -14.60 22.87
CA GLN A 68 12.56 -13.65 21.94
C GLN A 68 11.48 -14.34 21.09
N SER A 69 10.31 -13.75 21.08
CA SER A 69 9.11 -14.25 20.39
C SER A 69 9.08 -13.91 18.90
N SER A 70 9.80 -12.86 18.48
CA SER A 70 9.74 -12.31 17.12
C SER A 70 11.12 -12.13 16.47
N HIS A 71 11.15 -12.26 15.14
CA HIS A 71 12.34 -11.96 14.35
C HIS A 71 12.60 -10.45 14.37
N PRO A 72 13.85 -9.97 14.43
CA PRO A 72 14.11 -8.54 14.56
C PRO A 72 13.75 -7.72 13.30
N LEU A 73 13.49 -8.38 12.17
CA LEU A 73 12.93 -7.80 10.94
C LEU A 73 11.40 -7.95 10.80
N GLU A 74 10.68 -8.39 11.84
CA GLU A 74 9.22 -8.25 11.81
C GLU A 74 8.84 -6.76 11.66
N PRO A 75 7.80 -6.41 10.88
CA PRO A 75 7.29 -5.04 10.84
C PRO A 75 7.00 -4.49 12.24
N LEU A 76 7.05 -3.17 12.41
CA LEU A 76 6.61 -2.55 13.66
C LEU A 76 5.13 -2.87 13.89
N SER A 77 4.78 -3.33 15.09
CA SER A 77 3.39 -3.49 15.46
C SER A 77 2.71 -2.14 15.71
N ALA A 78 1.38 -2.10 15.67
CA ALA A 78 0.60 -0.93 16.07
C ALA A 78 0.98 -0.41 17.47
N ALA A 79 1.25 -1.31 18.42
CA ALA A 79 1.67 -0.94 19.78
C ALA A 79 3.07 -0.30 19.81
N GLU A 80 4.00 -0.83 19.02
CA GLU A 80 5.35 -0.27 18.89
C GLU A 80 5.32 1.12 18.26
N ILE A 81 4.51 1.32 17.21
CA ILE A 81 4.31 2.64 16.57
C ILE A 81 3.73 3.63 17.58
N SER A 82 2.65 3.26 18.27
CA SER A 82 2.00 4.10 19.29
C SER A 82 2.98 4.55 20.38
N VAL A 83 3.81 3.63 20.87
CA VAL A 83 4.82 3.92 21.89
C VAL A 83 5.94 4.80 21.35
N ALA A 84 6.40 4.56 20.12
CA ALA A 84 7.42 5.39 19.49
C ALA A 84 6.96 6.85 19.35
N VAL A 85 5.74 7.05 18.85
CA VAL A 85 5.13 8.37 18.71
C VAL A 85 4.97 9.04 20.07
N ALA A 86 4.36 8.35 21.04
CA ALA A 86 4.13 8.92 22.38
C ALA A 86 5.44 9.33 23.05
N THR A 87 6.50 8.55 22.86
CA THR A 87 7.84 8.83 23.38
C THR A 87 8.44 10.10 22.78
N VAL A 88 8.36 10.28 21.46
CA VAL A 88 8.86 11.50 20.80
C VAL A 88 8.02 12.71 21.15
N ARG A 89 6.68 12.58 21.15
CA ARG A 89 5.76 13.66 21.54
C ARG A 89 6.02 14.11 22.99
N ALA A 90 6.23 13.18 23.91
CA ALA A 90 6.55 13.52 25.30
C ALA A 90 7.91 14.23 25.47
N ALA A 91 8.87 13.97 24.57
CA ALA A 91 10.18 14.62 24.58
C ALA A 91 10.16 16.08 24.09
N GLY A 92 9.05 16.56 23.50
CA GLY A 92 8.91 17.96 23.12
C GLY A 92 8.98 18.90 24.34
N ALA A 93 9.72 20.01 24.21
CA ALA A 93 10.04 20.89 25.34
C ALA A 93 8.81 21.62 25.92
N THR A 94 7.86 22.05 25.06
CA THR A 94 6.66 22.79 25.47
C THR A 94 5.42 22.19 24.81
N PRO A 95 4.20 22.40 25.36
CA PRO A 95 2.95 21.94 24.74
C PRO A 95 2.81 22.37 23.28
N GLU A 96 3.19 23.62 22.96
CA GLU A 96 3.06 24.18 21.61
C GLU A 96 3.97 23.44 20.61
N VAL A 97 5.18 23.07 21.03
CA VAL A 97 6.08 22.25 20.20
C VAL A 97 5.46 20.88 19.96
N ARG A 98 4.87 20.26 20.99
CA ARG A 98 4.25 18.93 20.90
C ARG A 98 3.06 18.95 19.96
N ASP A 99 2.17 19.93 20.08
CA ASP A 99 0.95 20.02 19.28
C ASP A 99 1.24 20.35 17.80
N SER A 100 2.37 21.00 17.55
CA SER A 100 2.85 21.32 16.20
C SER A 100 3.61 20.17 15.52
N MET A 101 3.92 19.07 16.23
CA MET A 101 4.57 17.90 15.63
C MET A 101 3.64 17.18 14.65
N ARG A 102 4.18 16.88 13.46
CA ARG A 102 3.61 16.01 12.44
C ARG A 102 4.53 14.83 12.20
N PHE A 103 3.98 13.63 12.32
CA PHE A 103 4.72 12.37 12.19
C PHE A 103 4.63 11.89 10.75
N VAL A 104 5.67 12.18 9.97
CA VAL A 104 5.73 11.89 8.53
C VAL A 104 5.92 10.39 8.30
N GLU A 105 6.81 9.79 9.07
CA GLU A 105 7.21 8.39 8.96
C GLU A 105 7.53 7.81 10.34
N VAL A 106 7.12 6.56 10.58
CA VAL A 106 7.62 5.72 11.67
C VAL A 106 8.00 4.38 11.05
N ALA A 107 9.30 4.09 11.01
CA ALA A 107 9.83 2.89 10.38
C ALA A 107 10.74 2.11 11.35
N LEU A 108 10.84 0.80 11.16
CA LEU A 108 11.83 -0.02 11.86
C LEU A 108 13.23 0.45 11.48
N VAL A 109 14.10 0.67 12.47
CA VAL A 109 15.55 0.72 12.23
C VAL A 109 15.98 -0.71 11.96
N GLU A 110 16.25 -1.01 10.68
CA GLU A 110 16.75 -2.32 10.27
C GLU A 110 18.03 -2.67 11.06
N PRO A 111 18.07 -3.83 11.74
CA PRO A 111 19.25 -4.25 12.49
C PRO A 111 20.46 -4.48 11.58
N ASP A 112 21.66 -4.40 12.15
CA ASP A 112 22.90 -4.75 11.44
C ASP A 112 22.82 -6.16 10.83
N LYS A 113 23.45 -6.35 9.66
CA LYS A 113 23.44 -7.63 8.93
C LYS A 113 23.90 -8.81 9.78
N ARG A 114 24.83 -8.61 10.72
CA ARG A 114 25.29 -9.66 11.64
C ARG A 114 24.20 -10.05 12.63
N VAL A 115 23.43 -9.08 13.13
CA VAL A 115 22.29 -9.33 14.01
C VAL A 115 21.21 -10.12 13.29
N VAL A 116 20.91 -9.76 12.04
CA VAL A 116 19.97 -10.51 11.19
C VAL A 116 20.47 -11.93 10.96
N ALA A 117 21.75 -12.12 10.63
CA ALA A 117 22.32 -13.45 10.44
C ALA A 117 22.24 -14.31 11.72
N LEU A 118 22.50 -13.73 12.90
CA LEU A 118 22.35 -14.39 14.20
C LEU A 118 20.89 -14.78 14.46
N ALA A 119 19.95 -13.88 14.16
CA ALA A 119 18.53 -14.15 14.28
C ALA A 119 18.09 -15.28 13.34
N ASP A 120 18.49 -15.25 12.07
CA ASP A 120 18.19 -16.33 11.13
C ASP A 120 18.72 -17.68 11.66
N ALA A 121 19.95 -17.73 12.20
CA ALA A 121 20.51 -18.95 12.79
C ALA A 121 19.71 -19.45 14.00
N TYR A 122 19.21 -18.52 14.81
CA TYR A 122 18.40 -18.80 15.99
C TYR A 122 17.00 -19.32 15.65
N PHE A 123 16.32 -18.69 14.68
CA PHE A 123 14.96 -19.04 14.30
C PHE A 123 14.91 -20.28 13.39
N PHE A 124 15.98 -20.58 12.65
CA PHE A 124 16.00 -21.63 11.63
C PHE A 124 17.17 -22.63 11.76
N PRO A 125 17.36 -23.33 12.90
CA PRO A 125 18.38 -24.37 13.00
C PRO A 125 18.07 -25.54 12.03
N PRO A 126 19.08 -26.18 11.39
CA PRO A 126 20.52 -26.03 11.56
C PRO A 126 21.18 -25.02 10.58
N PHE A 127 20.58 -23.84 10.35
CA PHE A 127 21.19 -22.80 9.53
C PHE A 127 22.46 -22.23 10.17
N GLN A 128 23.57 -22.26 9.43
CA GLN A 128 24.84 -21.62 9.81
C GLN A 128 25.21 -20.54 8.79
N PRO A 129 24.84 -19.27 9.02
CA PRO A 129 25.22 -18.17 8.15
C PRO A 129 26.74 -18.01 8.07
N SER A 130 27.27 -17.74 6.88
CA SER A 130 28.69 -17.46 6.65
C SER A 130 29.20 -16.22 7.40
N LEU A 131 28.29 -15.33 7.80
CA LEU A 131 28.57 -14.10 8.54
C LEU A 131 28.79 -14.32 10.05
N LEU A 132 28.59 -15.54 10.57
CA LEU A 132 28.87 -15.83 11.98
C LEU A 132 30.37 -16.03 12.21
N PRO A 133 30.98 -15.33 13.18
CA PRO A 133 32.37 -15.58 13.56
C PRO A 133 32.55 -17.04 13.96
N ARG A 134 33.45 -17.75 13.26
CA ARG A 134 33.86 -19.10 13.65
C ARG A 134 34.85 -19.00 14.80
N THR A 135 34.38 -19.22 16.03
CA THR A 135 35.27 -19.44 17.18
C THR A 135 35.64 -20.93 17.27
N LYS A 136 36.71 -21.28 18.00
CA LYS A 136 37.14 -22.68 18.20
C LYS A 136 36.07 -23.59 18.83
N GLY A 137 34.96 -23.03 19.35
CA GLY A 137 33.82 -23.74 19.93
C GLY A 137 32.51 -23.70 19.12
N GLY A 138 32.52 -23.23 17.87
CA GLY A 138 31.32 -23.07 17.03
C GLY A 138 30.77 -21.64 16.97
N PRO A 139 29.62 -21.41 16.31
CA PRO A 139 29.01 -20.09 16.24
C PRO A 139 28.45 -19.67 17.61
N MET A 140 28.90 -18.51 18.12
CA MET A 140 28.35 -17.91 19.33
C MET A 140 27.00 -17.26 19.00
N ILE A 141 25.90 -17.96 19.27
CA ILE A 141 24.55 -17.40 19.17
C ILE A 141 24.28 -16.68 20.50
N PRO A 142 24.11 -15.34 20.52
CA PRO A 142 23.81 -14.62 21.74
C PRO A 142 22.46 -15.08 22.27
N SER A 143 22.33 -15.15 23.59
CA SER A 143 21.08 -15.52 24.26
C SER A 143 19.98 -14.47 24.10
N LYS A 144 20.32 -13.26 23.62
CA LYS A 144 19.39 -12.14 23.42
C LYS A 144 19.83 -11.30 22.22
N LEU A 145 18.91 -10.97 21.31
CA LEU A 145 19.18 -10.01 20.23
C LEU A 145 19.06 -8.56 20.75
N PRO A 146 19.66 -7.57 20.07
CA PRO A 146 19.49 -6.15 20.40
C PRO A 146 18.01 -5.73 20.45
N PRO A 147 17.67 -4.70 21.24
CA PRO A 147 16.32 -4.16 21.25
C PRO A 147 15.96 -3.60 19.87
N ARG A 148 14.67 -3.70 19.51
CA ARG A 148 14.14 -3.09 18.30
C ARG A 148 14.15 -1.57 18.45
N GLN A 149 14.38 -0.87 17.34
CA GLN A 149 14.40 0.58 17.32
C GLN A 149 13.45 1.08 16.23
N ALA A 150 12.75 2.17 16.49
CA ALA A 150 11.94 2.88 15.51
C ALA A 150 12.62 4.21 15.15
N ARG A 151 12.72 4.49 13.85
CA ARG A 151 13.13 5.79 13.31
C ARG A 151 11.88 6.58 12.96
N LEU A 152 11.80 7.81 13.43
CA LEU A 152 10.70 8.72 13.14
C LEU A 152 11.20 9.94 12.38
N VAL A 153 10.50 10.32 11.32
CA VAL A 153 10.65 11.63 10.66
C VAL A 153 9.53 12.53 11.17
N VAL A 154 9.88 13.64 11.79
CA VAL A 154 8.94 14.57 12.42
C VAL A 154 9.13 15.96 11.84
N TYR A 155 8.05 16.51 11.30
CA TYR A 155 7.96 17.90 10.85
C TYR A 155 7.31 18.75 11.94
N ASN A 156 7.83 19.94 12.20
CA ASN A 156 7.18 20.89 13.10
C ASN A 156 6.60 22.06 12.31
N LYS A 157 5.26 22.12 12.22
CA LYS A 157 4.54 23.15 11.44
C LYS A 157 4.86 24.58 11.91
N LYS A 158 5.19 24.76 13.19
CA LYS A 158 5.47 26.09 13.76
C LYS A 158 6.88 26.57 13.47
N SER A 159 7.89 25.71 13.60
CA SER A 159 9.29 26.09 13.34
C SER A 159 9.76 25.84 11.90
N ASN A 160 8.96 25.17 11.08
CA ASN A 160 9.33 24.64 9.77
C ASN A 160 10.52 23.67 9.79
N GLU A 161 10.81 23.07 10.95
CA GLU A 161 11.95 22.18 11.10
C GLU A 161 11.56 20.72 10.88
N THR A 162 12.42 20.00 10.19
CA THR A 162 12.35 18.55 10.07
C THR A 162 13.39 17.92 10.98
N SER A 163 13.00 16.89 11.72
CA SER A 163 13.87 16.17 12.65
C SER A 163 13.75 14.67 12.48
N VAL A 164 14.85 13.96 12.72
CA VAL A 164 14.91 12.51 12.75
C VAL A 164 15.17 12.05 14.17
N TRP A 165 14.31 11.17 14.65
CA TRP A 165 14.37 10.59 16.00
C TRP A 165 14.60 9.10 15.91
N VAL A 166 15.34 8.55 16.87
CA VAL A 166 15.46 7.11 17.07
C VAL A 166 14.98 6.76 18.47
N VAL A 167 14.00 5.87 18.55
CA VAL A 167 13.42 5.37 19.80
C VAL A 167 13.74 3.90 19.94
N GLU A 168 14.38 3.52 21.04
CA GLU A 168 14.53 2.12 21.44
C GLU A 168 13.23 1.62 22.05
N LEU A 169 12.79 0.46 21.60
CA LEU A 169 11.55 -0.20 22.01
C LEU A 169 11.88 -1.40 22.88
N SER A 170 11.20 -1.48 24.02
CA SER A 170 11.33 -2.60 24.97
C SER A 170 9.96 -3.13 25.35
N GLU A 171 9.83 -4.45 25.41
CA GLU A 171 8.60 -5.12 25.85
C GLU A 171 8.70 -5.44 27.35
N VAL A 172 7.84 -4.81 28.15
CA VAL A 172 7.78 -5.06 29.59
C VAL A 172 6.74 -6.12 29.86
N HIS A 173 7.20 -7.36 30.07
CA HIS A 173 6.34 -8.45 30.50
C HIS A 173 5.97 -8.25 31.98
N ALA A 174 4.79 -7.70 32.26
CA ALA A 174 4.24 -7.75 33.61
C ALA A 174 3.65 -9.15 33.83
N ALA A 175 4.04 -9.83 34.91
CA ALA A 175 3.66 -11.23 35.18
C ALA A 175 2.14 -11.49 35.29
N THR A 176 1.29 -10.46 35.25
CA THR A 176 -0.17 -10.57 35.45
C THR A 176 -1.03 -9.76 34.48
N ARG A 177 -0.44 -9.02 33.53
CA ARG A 177 -1.16 -8.32 32.43
C ARG A 177 -0.23 -8.31 31.21
N GLY A 178 -0.75 -8.60 30.02
CA GLY A 178 0.03 -8.67 28.78
C GLY A 178 1.06 -7.54 28.64
N GLY A 179 2.18 -7.83 27.97
CA GLY A 179 3.34 -6.96 27.96
C GLY A 179 3.03 -5.51 27.56
N HIS A 180 3.52 -4.53 28.34
CA HIS A 180 3.45 -3.12 27.97
C HIS A 180 4.72 -2.72 27.22
N HIS A 181 4.60 -2.09 26.06
CA HIS A 181 5.74 -1.53 25.36
C HIS A 181 6.21 -0.23 26.04
N ARG A 182 7.52 -0.02 26.12
CA ARG A 182 8.15 1.23 26.58
C ARG A 182 9.15 1.72 25.55
N GLY A 183 9.17 3.04 25.34
CA GLY A 183 10.11 3.71 24.44
C GLY A 183 11.14 4.53 25.20
N LYS A 184 12.35 4.60 24.66
CA LYS A 184 13.42 5.51 25.12
C LYS A 184 14.02 6.23 23.91
N VAL A 185 14.04 7.56 23.92
CA VAL A 185 14.75 8.33 22.89
C VAL A 185 16.25 8.03 23.00
N ILE A 186 16.83 7.54 21.91
CA ILE A 186 18.27 7.27 21.77
C ILE A 186 18.97 8.45 21.10
N SER A 187 18.33 9.04 20.08
CA SER A 187 18.84 10.22 19.41
C SER A 187 17.70 11.08 18.86
N SER A 188 17.98 12.37 18.73
CA SER A 188 17.15 13.36 18.05
C SER A 188 18.08 14.32 17.32
N LYS A 189 17.80 14.57 16.04
CA LYS A 189 18.60 15.47 15.21
C LYS A 189 17.70 16.26 14.27
N VAL A 190 17.78 17.59 14.32
CA VAL A 190 17.23 18.46 13.28
C VAL A 190 18.05 18.28 12.01
N VAL A 191 17.37 18.11 10.88
CA VAL A 191 17.97 18.00 9.56
C VAL A 191 17.74 19.35 8.85
N PRO A 192 18.79 20.16 8.63
CA PRO A 192 18.65 21.43 7.94
C PRO A 192 18.34 21.20 6.46
N ASP A 193 17.73 22.20 5.82
CA ASP A 193 17.55 22.28 4.37
C ASP A 193 16.80 21.09 3.74
N VAL A 194 15.78 20.57 4.44
CA VAL A 194 14.91 19.50 3.92
C VAL A 194 13.44 19.78 4.21
N GLN A 195 12.58 19.31 3.30
CA GLN A 195 11.13 19.27 3.47
C GLN A 195 10.65 17.81 3.34
N PRO A 196 9.82 17.31 4.26
CA PRO A 196 9.21 15.99 4.14
C PRO A 196 7.95 16.05 3.27
N PRO A 197 7.44 14.88 2.84
CA PRO A 197 6.12 14.72 2.23
C PRO A 197 5.03 15.63 2.79
N MET A 198 4.16 16.10 1.89
CA MET A 198 2.94 16.80 2.28
C MET A 198 1.94 15.81 2.87
N ASP A 199 1.16 16.28 3.84
CA ASP A 199 0.14 15.47 4.48
C ASP A 199 -1.27 15.67 3.90
N ALA A 200 -2.15 14.68 4.09
CA ALA A 200 -3.51 14.74 3.56
C ALA A 200 -4.31 15.94 4.10
N MET A 201 -4.02 16.41 5.32
CA MET A 201 -4.64 17.63 5.86
C MET A 201 -4.08 18.87 5.18
N GLU A 202 -2.76 18.91 4.92
CA GLU A 202 -2.13 19.97 4.16
C GLU A 202 -2.68 20.04 2.74
N TYR A 203 -2.99 18.90 2.11
CA TYR A 203 -3.65 18.84 0.82
C TYR A 203 -5.01 19.56 0.86
N ALA A 204 -5.86 19.19 1.83
CA ALA A 204 -7.19 19.78 2.01
C ALA A 204 -7.14 21.28 2.40
N GLU A 205 -6.20 21.67 3.26
CA GLU A 205 -6.00 23.07 3.66
C GLU A 205 -5.53 23.94 2.48
N CYS A 206 -4.66 23.40 1.62
CA CYS A 206 -4.21 24.07 0.40
C CYS A 206 -5.36 24.28 -0.59
N GLU A 207 -6.17 23.25 -0.82
CA GLU A 207 -7.35 23.37 -1.67
C GLU A 207 -8.30 24.45 -1.17
N ALA A 208 -8.60 24.45 0.14
CA ALA A 208 -9.47 25.44 0.77
C ALA A 208 -8.92 26.86 0.60
N VAL A 209 -7.63 27.10 0.90
CA VAL A 209 -7.08 28.46 0.81
C VAL A 209 -7.06 29.01 -0.62
N VAL A 210 -6.84 28.14 -1.61
CA VAL A 210 -6.87 28.54 -3.03
C VAL A 210 -8.30 28.87 -3.46
N LYS A 211 -9.29 28.04 -3.08
CA LYS A 211 -10.71 28.28 -3.39
C LYS A 211 -11.28 29.55 -2.74
N ASP A 212 -10.78 29.92 -1.58
CA ASP A 212 -11.18 31.13 -0.87
C ASP A 212 -10.50 32.40 -1.39
N TYR A 213 -9.41 32.26 -2.16
CA TYR A 213 -8.64 33.41 -2.65
C TYR A 213 -9.41 34.22 -3.71
N PRO A 214 -9.77 35.50 -3.46
CA PRO A 214 -10.68 36.23 -4.36
C PRO A 214 -10.23 36.33 -5.83
N PRO A 215 -8.94 36.59 -6.14
CA PRO A 215 -8.47 36.57 -7.53
C PRO A 215 -8.64 35.21 -8.22
N PHE A 216 -8.51 34.09 -7.50
CA PHE A 216 -8.76 32.75 -8.02
C PHE A 216 -10.24 32.57 -8.38
N ARG A 217 -11.15 33.00 -7.49
CA ARG A 217 -12.60 32.94 -7.72
C ARG A 217 -13.00 33.74 -8.95
N ASP A 218 -12.40 34.91 -9.16
CA ASP A 218 -12.67 35.72 -10.35
C ASP A 218 -12.15 35.05 -11.63
N ALA A 219 -10.99 34.37 -11.57
CA ALA A 219 -10.47 33.59 -12.70
C ALA A 219 -11.34 32.36 -13.03
N MET A 220 -11.94 31.71 -12.01
CA MET A 220 -12.92 30.63 -12.19
C MET A 220 -14.19 31.14 -12.87
N LYS A 221 -14.74 32.28 -12.41
CA LYS A 221 -15.93 32.91 -13.03
C LYS A 221 -15.71 33.28 -14.49
N LYS A 222 -14.53 33.82 -14.85
CA LYS A 222 -14.17 34.10 -16.26
C LYS A 222 -14.21 32.86 -17.15
N ARG A 223 -14.03 31.67 -16.57
CA ARG A 223 -14.09 30.36 -17.23
C ARG A 223 -15.48 29.72 -17.15
N GLY A 224 -16.48 30.43 -16.62
CA GLY A 224 -17.85 29.93 -16.45
C GLY A 224 -18.00 28.95 -15.27
N ILE A 225 -17.05 28.92 -14.34
CA ILE A 225 -17.09 28.08 -13.15
C ILE A 225 -17.56 28.94 -11.98
N GLU A 226 -18.84 28.82 -11.62
CA GLU A 226 -19.44 29.54 -10.49
C GLU A 226 -19.46 28.69 -9.21
N ASP A 227 -19.59 27.36 -9.36
CA ASP A 227 -19.55 26.40 -8.27
C ASP A 227 -18.12 25.90 -8.05
N LEU A 228 -17.53 26.29 -6.92
CA LEU A 228 -16.17 25.89 -6.56
C LEU A 228 -16.11 24.50 -5.90
N ASP A 229 -17.24 23.90 -5.55
CA ASP A 229 -17.27 22.51 -5.07
C ASP A 229 -16.94 21.52 -6.19
N LEU A 230 -17.08 21.95 -7.46
CA LEU A 230 -16.65 21.21 -8.64
C LEU A 230 -15.15 21.33 -8.92
N VAL A 231 -14.49 22.36 -8.40
CA VAL A 231 -13.07 22.59 -8.63
C VAL A 231 -12.25 21.65 -7.75
N MET A 232 -11.25 21.00 -8.32
CA MET A 232 -10.24 20.24 -7.59
C MET A 232 -8.93 21.03 -7.65
N VAL A 233 -8.26 21.16 -6.52
CA VAL A 233 -6.96 21.83 -6.42
C VAL A 233 -5.99 20.80 -5.89
N ASP A 234 -5.15 20.26 -6.78
CA ASP A 234 -4.17 19.24 -6.45
C ASP A 234 -2.85 19.92 -6.08
N PRO A 235 -2.43 19.91 -4.81
CA PRO A 235 -1.17 20.54 -4.40
C PRO A 235 0.00 19.70 -4.90
N TRP A 236 0.76 20.26 -5.83
CA TRP A 236 1.95 19.62 -6.37
C TRP A 236 3.20 20.12 -5.65
N CYS A 237 4.18 19.23 -5.50
CA CYS A 237 5.52 19.58 -5.04
C CYS A 237 6.10 20.74 -5.86
N ALA A 238 6.83 21.63 -5.19
CA ALA A 238 7.35 22.84 -5.83
C ALA A 238 8.55 22.58 -6.76
N GLY A 239 9.22 21.44 -6.60
CA GLY A 239 10.53 21.16 -7.17
C GLY A 239 11.60 22.13 -6.65
N TYR A 240 12.75 22.19 -7.32
CA TYR A 240 13.78 23.18 -7.05
C TYR A 240 14.27 23.78 -8.37
N HIS A 241 13.79 25.00 -8.69
CA HIS A 241 14.17 25.70 -9.93
C HIS A 241 14.95 26.99 -9.68
N SER A 242 14.87 27.53 -8.46
CA SER A 242 15.67 28.69 -8.02
C SER A 242 15.73 28.73 -6.49
N GLU A 243 16.52 29.64 -5.92
CA GLU A 243 16.56 29.88 -4.47
C GLU A 243 15.20 30.28 -3.87
N ALA A 244 14.24 30.74 -4.68
CA ALA A 244 12.89 31.02 -4.22
C ALA A 244 12.12 29.75 -3.79
N ASP A 245 12.53 28.59 -4.32
CA ASP A 245 12.01 27.25 -4.00
C ASP A 245 12.83 26.55 -2.90
N ALA A 246 13.74 27.26 -2.23
CA ALA A 246 14.61 26.67 -1.21
C ALA A 246 13.79 26.00 -0.09
N PRO A 247 14.29 24.88 0.49
CA PRO A 247 13.60 24.12 1.51
C PRO A 247 13.40 24.88 2.85
N SER A 248 13.94 26.10 2.97
CA SER A 248 13.60 27.03 4.05
C SER A 248 12.12 27.45 4.04
N ARG A 249 11.41 27.21 2.94
CA ARG A 249 9.97 27.43 2.77
C ARG A 249 9.26 26.11 2.46
N ARG A 250 8.05 25.93 2.97
CA ARG A 250 7.20 24.77 2.63
C ARG A 250 6.21 25.20 1.56
N LEU A 251 6.48 24.82 0.32
CA LEU A 251 5.77 25.35 -0.85
C LEU A 251 5.01 24.25 -1.60
N ALA A 252 3.83 24.62 -2.10
CA ALA A 252 3.11 23.86 -3.11
C ALA A 252 2.82 24.75 -4.32
N LYS A 253 2.80 24.14 -5.51
CA LYS A 253 2.44 24.78 -6.77
C LYS A 253 1.26 24.04 -7.42
N PRO A 254 0.03 24.24 -6.93
CA PRO A 254 -1.11 23.41 -7.27
C PRO A 254 -1.45 23.36 -8.77
N LEU A 255 -2.10 22.26 -9.17
CA LEU A 255 -2.76 22.10 -10.46
C LEU A 255 -4.27 22.07 -10.26
N ILE A 256 -5.01 22.60 -11.23
CA ILE A 256 -6.44 22.84 -11.07
C ILE A 256 -7.20 21.99 -12.08
N PHE A 257 -8.22 21.29 -11.61
CA PHE A 257 -9.14 20.51 -12.44
C PHE A 257 -10.57 20.87 -12.08
N CYS A 258 -11.53 20.51 -12.94
CA CYS A 258 -12.93 20.86 -12.72
C CYS A 258 -13.87 19.74 -13.14
N ARG A 259 -14.61 19.23 -12.17
CA ARG A 259 -15.72 18.30 -12.36
C ARG A 259 -16.89 18.97 -13.08
N THR A 260 -17.81 18.17 -13.58
CA THR A 260 -19.05 18.63 -14.23
C THR A 260 -20.23 18.53 -13.29
N GLU A 261 -20.22 17.56 -12.37
CA GLU A 261 -21.35 17.28 -11.47
C GLU A 261 -20.81 16.93 -10.07
N SER A 262 -21.36 17.53 -9.01
CA SER A 262 -20.83 17.31 -7.65
C SER A 262 -21.32 15.99 -7.04
N ASP A 263 -22.45 15.46 -7.53
CA ASP A 263 -23.16 14.28 -7.05
C ASP A 263 -22.80 12.98 -7.78
N CYS A 264 -21.76 13.00 -8.64
CA CYS A 264 -21.17 11.81 -9.26
C CYS A 264 -19.81 11.49 -8.60
N PRO A 265 -19.74 10.62 -7.57
CA PRO A 265 -18.49 10.35 -6.85
C PRO A 265 -17.40 9.69 -7.71
N MET A 266 -17.77 9.12 -8.85
CA MET A 266 -16.85 8.44 -9.78
C MET A 266 -16.55 9.27 -11.03
N GLU A 267 -16.84 10.58 -11.00
CA GLU A 267 -16.49 11.47 -12.10
C GLU A 267 -14.97 11.65 -12.21
N ASN A 268 -14.46 11.62 -13.44
CA ASN A 268 -13.06 11.84 -13.73
C ASN A 268 -12.75 13.35 -13.90
N GLY A 269 -12.50 14.05 -12.78
CA GLY A 269 -12.10 15.46 -12.80
C GLY A 269 -10.81 15.74 -13.57
N TYR A 270 -9.85 14.80 -13.56
CA TYR A 270 -8.58 14.90 -14.31
C TYR A 270 -8.77 15.05 -15.82
N ALA A 271 -9.93 14.67 -16.36
CA ALA A 271 -10.28 14.85 -17.77
C ALA A 271 -10.53 16.31 -18.19
N ARG A 272 -10.60 17.23 -17.22
CA ARG A 272 -10.95 18.65 -17.41
C ARG A 272 -9.99 19.57 -16.63
N PRO A 273 -8.71 19.63 -17.03
CA PRO A 273 -7.76 20.59 -16.45
C PRO A 273 -8.20 22.03 -16.70
N VAL A 274 -7.95 22.88 -15.71
CA VAL A 274 -8.14 24.33 -15.79
C VAL A 274 -6.77 24.98 -16.03
N GLU A 275 -6.45 25.17 -17.30
CA GLU A 275 -5.14 25.63 -17.74
C GLU A 275 -4.97 27.17 -17.68
N GLY A 276 -3.69 27.58 -17.71
CA GLY A 276 -3.28 28.99 -17.77
C GLY A 276 -3.39 29.75 -16.45
N ILE A 277 -3.44 29.04 -15.33
CA ILE A 277 -3.42 29.59 -13.98
C ILE A 277 -2.13 29.18 -13.28
N HIS A 278 -1.48 30.14 -12.63
CA HIS A 278 -0.34 29.90 -11.75
C HIS A 278 -0.73 30.24 -10.32
N VAL A 279 -0.41 29.34 -9.39
CA VAL A 279 -0.61 29.53 -7.95
C VAL A 279 0.62 29.01 -7.21
N LEU A 280 1.13 29.81 -6.27
CA LEU A 280 2.14 29.40 -5.31
C LEU A 280 1.57 29.55 -3.89
N VAL A 281 1.64 28.49 -3.10
CA VAL A 281 1.09 28.45 -1.75
C VAL A 281 2.20 28.22 -0.74
N ASP A 282 2.21 29.02 0.33
CA ASP A 282 2.94 28.72 1.55
C ASP A 282 2.11 27.75 2.39
N MET A 283 2.53 26.50 2.42
CA MET A 283 1.84 25.42 3.14
C MET A 283 2.08 25.50 4.65
N GLN A 284 3.12 26.19 5.11
CA GLN A 284 3.35 26.38 6.53
C GLN A 284 2.29 27.31 7.12
N ASN A 285 2.10 28.47 6.47
CA ASN A 285 1.18 29.52 6.92
C ASN A 285 -0.21 29.41 6.29
N MET A 286 -0.39 28.51 5.33
CA MET A 286 -1.62 28.34 4.54
C MET A 286 -2.09 29.66 3.95
N VAL A 287 -1.26 30.25 3.10
CA VAL A 287 -1.55 31.49 2.37
C VAL A 287 -1.11 31.39 0.91
N VAL A 288 -1.90 31.98 0.01
CA VAL A 288 -1.50 32.17 -1.39
C VAL A 288 -0.45 33.27 -1.45
N LEU A 289 0.75 32.93 -1.95
CA LEU A 289 1.87 33.84 -2.10
C LEU A 289 1.86 34.56 -3.45
N GLU A 290 1.61 33.79 -4.51
CA GLU A 290 1.58 34.27 -5.89
C GLU A 290 0.36 33.69 -6.60
N PHE A 291 -0.26 34.52 -7.43
CA PHE A 291 -1.40 34.13 -8.26
C PHE A 291 -1.35 34.89 -9.58
N GLU A 292 -1.42 34.17 -10.69
CA GLU A 292 -1.48 34.76 -12.03
C GLU A 292 -2.49 34.01 -12.90
N ASP A 293 -3.48 34.72 -13.45
CA ASP A 293 -4.39 34.25 -14.51
C ASP A 293 -3.75 34.57 -15.87
N ARG A 294 -2.77 33.76 -16.26
CA ARG A 294 -1.86 34.03 -17.40
C ARG A 294 -2.55 33.92 -18.75
N LYS A 295 -3.42 32.92 -18.90
CA LYS A 295 -4.06 32.60 -20.18
C LYS A 295 -5.44 32.02 -19.96
N LEU A 296 -6.44 32.58 -20.64
CA LEU A 296 -7.76 31.98 -20.71
C LEU A 296 -7.74 30.80 -21.70
N VAL A 297 -7.65 29.59 -21.17
CA VAL A 297 -7.77 28.36 -21.95
C VAL A 297 -9.17 27.79 -21.71
N PRO A 298 -9.96 27.50 -22.77
CA PRO A 298 -11.27 26.89 -22.61
C PRO A 298 -11.16 25.52 -21.91
N LEU A 299 -12.05 25.24 -20.97
CA LEU A 299 -12.13 23.92 -20.35
C LEU A 299 -12.49 22.88 -21.42
N PRO A 300 -11.91 21.67 -21.36
CA PRO A 300 -12.43 20.56 -22.14
C PRO A 300 -13.94 20.37 -21.88
N PRO A 301 -14.72 20.10 -22.94
CA PRO A 301 -16.16 19.89 -22.79
C PRO A 301 -16.45 18.69 -21.90
N ALA A 302 -17.63 18.69 -21.27
CA ALA A 302 -18.14 17.54 -20.54
C ALA A 302 -18.28 16.35 -21.49
N ASP A 303 -17.77 15.19 -21.07
CA ASP A 303 -17.78 13.96 -21.86
C ASP A 303 -17.92 12.75 -20.93
N PRO A 304 -19.14 12.17 -20.81
CA PRO A 304 -19.39 11.01 -19.95
C PRO A 304 -18.53 9.79 -20.28
N LEU A 305 -17.98 9.70 -21.50
CA LEU A 305 -17.12 8.60 -21.91
C LEU A 305 -15.75 8.64 -21.24
N ARG A 306 -15.37 9.78 -20.64
CA ARG A 306 -14.12 9.96 -19.88
C ARG A 306 -14.21 9.49 -18.43
N ASN A 307 -15.41 9.15 -17.95
CA ASN A 307 -15.59 8.48 -16.66
C ASN A 307 -15.23 7.00 -16.78
N TYR A 308 -14.59 6.47 -15.74
CA TYR A 308 -14.14 5.08 -15.63
C TYR A 308 -15.20 4.15 -15.02
N THR A 309 -16.47 4.57 -15.04
CA THR A 309 -17.62 3.80 -14.56
C THR A 309 -18.05 2.73 -15.58
N SER A 310 -18.96 1.84 -15.16
CA SER A 310 -19.50 0.78 -16.03
C SER A 310 -20.11 1.36 -17.31
N GLY A 311 -20.08 0.60 -18.40
CA GLY A 311 -20.63 1.02 -19.69
C GLY A 311 -22.07 1.52 -19.55
N GLU A 312 -22.90 0.81 -18.80
CA GLU A 312 -24.30 1.17 -18.57
C GLU A 312 -24.47 2.61 -18.06
N THR A 313 -23.67 3.02 -17.08
CA THR A 313 -23.77 4.36 -16.47
C THR A 313 -23.39 5.51 -17.40
N ARG A 314 -22.69 5.23 -18.50
CA ARG A 314 -22.23 6.21 -19.49
C ARG A 314 -22.83 5.99 -20.88
N GLY A 315 -23.94 5.23 -20.97
CA GLY A 315 -24.64 4.95 -22.22
C GLY A 315 -23.93 3.97 -23.17
N GLY A 316 -22.92 3.26 -22.66
CA GLY A 316 -22.21 2.18 -23.34
C GLY A 316 -22.72 0.79 -22.94
N VAL A 317 -22.04 -0.25 -23.43
CA VAL A 317 -22.35 -1.65 -23.13
C VAL A 317 -21.08 -2.35 -22.63
N ASP A 318 -21.17 -2.99 -21.48
CA ASP A 318 -20.08 -3.82 -20.97
C ASP A 318 -20.02 -5.16 -21.71
N ARG A 319 -18.82 -5.77 -21.74
CA ARG A 319 -18.62 -7.09 -22.37
C ARG A 319 -19.45 -8.15 -21.65
N SER A 320 -20.28 -8.88 -22.39
CA SER A 320 -21.16 -9.94 -21.86
C SER A 320 -20.69 -11.36 -22.18
N ASP A 321 -19.57 -11.50 -22.90
CA ASP A 321 -19.04 -12.76 -23.41
C ASP A 321 -17.93 -13.39 -22.55
N VAL A 322 -17.52 -12.71 -21.48
CA VAL A 322 -16.50 -13.21 -20.54
C VAL A 322 -17.10 -14.27 -19.61
N LYS A 323 -16.65 -15.52 -19.75
CA LYS A 323 -17.07 -16.63 -18.88
C LYS A 323 -16.30 -16.63 -17.55
N PRO A 324 -16.90 -17.09 -16.44
CA PRO A 324 -16.21 -17.17 -15.14
C PRO A 324 -14.95 -18.06 -15.18
N LEU A 325 -13.85 -17.56 -14.60
CA LEU A 325 -12.60 -18.31 -14.39
C LEU A 325 -12.39 -18.55 -12.89
N LYS A 326 -12.31 -19.82 -12.48
CA LYS A 326 -12.08 -20.21 -11.08
C LYS A 326 -10.70 -20.85 -10.92
N ILE A 327 -9.86 -20.24 -10.08
CA ILE A 327 -8.56 -20.79 -9.69
C ILE A 327 -8.72 -21.35 -8.26
N VAL A 328 -8.62 -22.67 -8.11
CA VAL A 328 -8.86 -23.36 -6.83
C VAL A 328 -7.70 -24.28 -6.46
N GLN A 329 -7.38 -24.32 -5.16
CA GLN A 329 -6.40 -25.23 -4.59
C GLN A 329 -7.10 -26.09 -3.53
N PRO A 330 -7.64 -27.27 -3.91
CA PRO A 330 -8.48 -28.06 -3.02
C PRO A 330 -7.75 -28.58 -1.77
N GLU A 331 -6.44 -28.73 -1.84
CA GLU A 331 -5.56 -29.16 -0.74
C GLU A 331 -4.87 -27.99 -0.03
N GLY A 332 -5.24 -26.75 -0.37
CA GLY A 332 -4.57 -25.54 0.11
C GLY A 332 -3.31 -25.18 -0.69
N PRO A 333 -2.61 -24.10 -0.29
CA PRO A 333 -1.43 -23.60 -0.97
C PRO A 333 -0.19 -24.43 -0.63
N SER A 334 0.80 -24.38 -1.53
CA SER A 334 2.11 -25.02 -1.34
C SER A 334 3.07 -24.17 -0.51
N PHE A 335 2.70 -22.93 -0.19
CA PHE A 335 3.48 -22.05 0.67
C PHE A 335 3.06 -22.19 2.13
N ARG A 336 4.01 -21.94 3.05
CA ARG A 336 3.75 -21.82 4.48
C ARG A 336 4.13 -20.42 4.95
N VAL A 337 3.38 -19.93 5.93
CA VAL A 337 3.59 -18.61 6.52
C VAL A 337 3.67 -18.74 8.04
N ASN A 338 4.70 -18.14 8.65
CA ASN A 338 4.84 -17.99 10.10
C ASN A 338 5.17 -16.53 10.43
N GLY A 339 4.21 -15.78 10.96
CA GLY A 339 4.27 -14.33 11.02
C GLY A 339 4.42 -13.78 9.60
N HIS A 340 5.51 -13.05 9.33
CA HIS A 340 5.85 -12.59 7.99
C HIS A 340 6.89 -13.45 7.26
N PHE A 341 7.31 -14.58 7.84
CA PHE A 341 8.22 -15.52 7.17
C PHE A 341 7.46 -16.40 6.20
N VAL A 342 7.94 -16.49 4.96
CA VAL A 342 7.34 -17.29 3.89
C VAL A 342 8.30 -18.40 3.49
N GLU A 343 7.76 -19.60 3.30
CA GLU A 343 8.45 -20.73 2.68
C GLU A 343 7.65 -21.25 1.50
N TRP A 344 8.29 -21.44 0.35
CA TRP A 344 7.64 -22.01 -0.83
C TRP A 344 8.66 -22.58 -1.81
N GLN A 345 8.50 -23.83 -2.22
CA GLN A 345 9.33 -24.45 -3.27
C GLN A 345 10.84 -24.15 -3.13
N LYS A 346 11.37 -24.35 -1.90
CA LYS A 346 12.76 -24.08 -1.48
C LYS A 346 13.12 -22.60 -1.29
N TRP A 347 12.34 -21.65 -1.80
CA TRP A 347 12.45 -20.25 -1.43
C TRP A 347 12.04 -20.04 0.02
N ASN A 348 12.73 -19.11 0.67
CA ASN A 348 12.32 -18.56 1.94
C ASN A 348 12.77 -17.11 2.08
N PHE A 349 11.92 -16.28 2.66
CA PHE A 349 12.13 -14.85 2.83
C PHE A 349 11.17 -14.30 3.88
N ARG A 350 11.32 -13.02 4.24
CA ARG A 350 10.39 -12.32 5.12
C ARG A 350 9.78 -11.11 4.43
N ILE A 351 8.47 -10.96 4.58
CA ILE A 351 7.74 -9.79 4.09
C ILE A 351 7.88 -8.67 5.12
N GLY A 352 8.19 -7.48 4.64
CA GLY A 352 8.15 -6.24 5.39
C GLY A 352 7.36 -5.19 4.62
N PHE A 353 7.07 -4.09 5.29
CA PHE A 353 6.35 -2.99 4.68
C PHE A 353 6.74 -1.65 5.34
N THR A 354 6.92 -0.59 4.54
CA THR A 354 7.20 0.77 5.04
C THR A 354 6.24 1.77 4.39
N SER A 355 5.94 2.88 5.06
CA SER A 355 5.05 3.91 4.50
C SER A 355 5.63 4.58 3.24
N ARG A 356 6.96 4.61 3.10
CA ARG A 356 7.65 5.19 1.94
C ARG A 356 7.73 4.24 0.75
N GLU A 357 8.35 3.07 0.94
CA GLU A 357 8.69 2.14 -0.14
C GLU A 357 7.56 1.14 -0.45
N GLY A 358 6.61 0.98 0.47
CA GLY A 358 5.63 -0.10 0.39
C GLY A 358 6.26 -1.44 0.72
N LEU A 359 6.06 -2.43 -0.14
CA LEU A 359 6.51 -3.82 0.06
C LEU A 359 8.04 -3.96 0.05
N VAL A 360 8.57 -4.57 1.11
CA VAL A 360 10.00 -4.93 1.23
C VAL A 360 10.14 -6.43 1.42
N ILE A 361 11.08 -7.07 0.72
CA ILE A 361 11.40 -8.50 0.90
C ILE A 361 12.78 -8.65 1.52
N TYR A 362 12.83 -9.23 2.72
CA TYR A 362 14.07 -9.44 3.49
C TYR A 362 14.57 -10.88 3.46
N SER A 363 15.88 -11.03 3.63
CA SER A 363 16.55 -12.31 3.87
C SER A 363 16.16 -13.40 2.87
N VAL A 364 16.12 -13.05 1.58
CA VAL A 364 15.79 -13.97 0.50
C VAL A 364 16.86 -15.04 0.38
N ALA A 365 16.44 -16.31 0.48
CA ALA A 365 17.32 -17.45 0.35
C ALA A 365 16.64 -18.62 -0.36
N TYR A 366 17.47 -19.54 -0.85
CA TYR A 366 17.04 -20.75 -1.52
C TYR A 366 17.65 -21.98 -0.84
N ILE A 367 16.87 -23.02 -0.56
CA ILE A 367 17.36 -24.29 -0.02
C ILE A 367 17.95 -25.15 -1.14
N ASP A 368 19.26 -25.40 -1.09
CA ASP A 368 20.02 -26.10 -2.12
C ASP A 368 20.56 -27.45 -1.61
N GLY A 369 19.67 -28.44 -1.53
CA GLY A 369 20.02 -29.82 -1.17
C GLY A 369 20.87 -29.91 0.10
N SER A 370 22.01 -30.60 0.03
CA SER A 370 22.95 -30.74 1.14
C SER A 370 23.72 -29.45 1.49
N ARG A 371 23.69 -28.43 0.63
CA ARG A 371 24.28 -27.10 0.91
C ARG A 371 23.40 -26.26 1.83
N GLY A 372 22.15 -26.67 2.06
CA GLY A 372 21.21 -26.00 2.94
C GLY A 372 20.76 -24.64 2.41
N ARG A 373 20.43 -23.72 3.32
CA ARG A 373 19.92 -22.39 2.99
C ARG A 373 21.02 -21.48 2.44
N ARG A 374 20.90 -21.07 1.18
CA ARG A 374 21.85 -20.18 0.50
C ARG A 374 21.23 -18.79 0.32
N PRO A 375 21.83 -17.73 0.89
CA PRO A 375 21.35 -16.36 0.67
C PRO A 375 21.40 -15.97 -0.81
N VAL A 376 20.37 -15.26 -1.26
CA VAL A 376 20.23 -14.72 -2.63
C VAL A 376 20.22 -13.20 -2.59
N ALA A 377 19.37 -12.60 -1.76
CA ALA A 377 19.30 -11.15 -1.56
C ALA A 377 19.02 -10.82 -0.09
N HIS A 378 19.64 -9.76 0.43
CA HIS A 378 19.41 -9.36 1.82
C HIS A 378 18.13 -8.53 1.98
N ARG A 379 17.87 -7.63 1.04
CA ARG A 379 16.74 -6.69 1.03
C ARG A 379 16.41 -6.35 -0.43
N LEU A 380 15.15 -6.45 -0.79
CA LEU A 380 14.60 -6.03 -2.08
C LEU A 380 13.44 -5.05 -1.81
N SER A 381 13.46 -3.88 -2.41
CA SER A 381 12.43 -2.83 -2.22
C SER A 381 12.38 -1.87 -3.41
N PHE A 382 11.35 -1.02 -3.42
CA PHE A 382 11.21 0.12 -4.31
C PHE A 382 11.63 1.39 -3.57
N VAL A 383 12.91 1.75 -3.68
CA VAL A 383 13.50 2.86 -2.91
C VAL A 383 13.05 4.24 -3.40
N GLU A 384 12.69 4.35 -4.69
CA GLU A 384 12.18 5.58 -5.29
C GLU A 384 11.45 5.27 -6.61
N MET A 385 10.55 6.15 -7.01
CA MET A 385 9.94 6.19 -8.34
C MET A 385 9.68 7.64 -8.73
N VAL A 386 10.03 8.02 -9.96
CA VAL A 386 9.89 9.39 -10.44
C VAL A 386 9.11 9.43 -11.75
N VAL A 387 8.20 10.40 -11.87
CA VAL A 387 7.37 10.64 -13.06
C VAL A 387 7.68 12.03 -13.64
N PRO A 388 8.74 12.17 -14.45
CA PRO A 388 9.07 13.43 -15.10
C PRO A 388 8.19 13.63 -16.35
N TYR A 389 7.53 14.79 -16.44
CA TYR A 389 6.73 15.14 -17.60
C TYR A 389 7.62 15.80 -18.68
N GLY A 390 7.37 15.46 -19.95
CA GLY A 390 8.17 15.91 -21.10
C GLY A 390 7.65 17.16 -21.82
N ASP A 391 6.62 17.84 -21.31
CA ASP A 391 6.10 19.06 -21.92
C ASP A 391 6.90 20.28 -21.39
N PRO A 392 7.61 21.02 -22.26
CA PRO A 392 8.44 22.15 -21.86
C PRO A 392 7.63 23.41 -21.51
N ASN A 393 6.33 23.44 -21.74
CA ASN A 393 5.49 24.61 -21.45
C ASN A 393 5.17 24.73 -19.96
N ASP A 394 4.90 25.95 -19.50
CA ASP A 394 4.34 26.19 -18.17
C ASP A 394 2.86 25.72 -18.12
N PRO A 395 2.41 25.07 -17.03
CA PRO A 395 3.14 24.72 -15.81
C PRO A 395 3.76 23.30 -15.85
N HIS A 396 3.83 22.66 -17.02
CA HIS A 396 4.14 21.23 -17.14
C HIS A 396 5.63 20.89 -16.98
N TYR A 397 6.55 21.77 -17.39
CA TYR A 397 8.00 21.49 -17.33
C TYR A 397 8.53 21.19 -15.93
N ARG A 398 7.84 21.70 -14.89
CA ARG A 398 8.18 21.49 -13.48
C ARG A 398 7.61 20.20 -12.89
N LYS A 399 6.69 19.51 -13.58
CA LYS A 399 6.05 18.29 -13.06
C LYS A 399 7.04 17.15 -13.04
N ASN A 400 7.55 16.84 -11.84
CA ASN A 400 8.49 15.78 -11.58
C ASN A 400 8.14 15.17 -10.23
N ALA A 401 7.11 14.33 -10.18
CA ALA A 401 6.65 13.73 -8.94
C ALA A 401 7.61 12.60 -8.54
N PHE A 402 8.13 12.65 -7.32
CA PHE A 402 8.87 11.55 -6.70
C PHE A 402 7.90 10.76 -5.81
N ASP A 403 7.04 9.96 -6.41
CA ASP A 403 5.89 9.30 -5.77
C ASP A 403 6.25 8.54 -4.48
N ALA A 404 7.43 7.93 -4.37
CA ALA A 404 7.83 7.28 -3.11
C ALA A 404 8.36 8.29 -2.09
N GLY A 405 9.19 9.24 -2.51
CA GLY A 405 9.84 10.22 -1.64
C GLY A 405 8.96 11.38 -1.18
N GLU A 406 7.99 11.80 -1.98
CA GLU A 406 7.14 12.99 -1.78
C GLU A 406 5.72 12.65 -1.32
N ASP A 407 5.20 11.46 -1.65
CA ASP A 407 3.84 11.02 -1.26
C ASP A 407 3.85 9.72 -0.43
N GLY A 408 4.72 8.77 -0.79
CA GLY A 408 4.89 7.49 -0.11
C GLY A 408 4.03 6.38 -0.71
N LEU A 409 4.66 5.43 -1.41
CA LEU A 409 3.97 4.32 -2.07
C LEU A 409 3.19 3.47 -1.07
N GLY A 410 3.81 3.19 0.09
CA GLY A 410 3.20 2.35 1.11
C GLY A 410 2.04 3.02 1.84
N LYS A 411 2.14 4.33 2.06
CA LYS A 411 1.08 5.12 2.70
C LYS A 411 -0.18 5.20 1.84
N ASN A 412 0.02 5.18 0.52
CA ASN A 412 -1.03 5.21 -0.47
C ASN A 412 -1.49 3.81 -0.94
N ALA A 413 -1.10 2.75 -0.22
CA ALA A 413 -1.46 1.38 -0.57
C ALA A 413 -2.96 1.11 -0.34
N HIS A 414 -3.50 0.16 -1.09
CA HIS A 414 -4.90 -0.23 -1.02
C HIS A 414 -5.14 -1.42 -0.10
N SER A 415 -6.34 -1.47 0.48
CA SER A 415 -6.89 -2.72 1.00
C SER A 415 -7.37 -3.61 -0.14
N LEU A 416 -6.64 -4.69 -0.42
CA LEU A 416 -6.88 -5.52 -1.60
C LEU A 416 -8.05 -6.49 -1.39
N LYS A 417 -8.96 -6.57 -2.36
CA LYS A 417 -10.18 -7.38 -2.31
C LYS A 417 -10.02 -8.72 -3.02
N LYS A 418 -10.35 -9.80 -2.31
CA LYS A 418 -10.33 -11.16 -2.84
C LYS A 418 -11.29 -11.32 -4.03
N GLY A 419 -10.79 -11.89 -5.12
CA GLY A 419 -11.54 -12.11 -6.36
C GLY A 419 -11.64 -10.88 -7.28
N CYS A 420 -11.18 -9.71 -6.82
CA CYS A 420 -11.06 -8.51 -7.64
C CYS A 420 -9.57 -8.23 -7.90
N ASP A 421 -8.83 -7.80 -6.88
CA ASP A 421 -7.41 -7.45 -6.98
C ASP A 421 -6.51 -8.69 -6.99
N CYS A 422 -6.90 -9.72 -6.21
CA CYS A 422 -6.13 -10.96 -6.07
C CYS A 422 -7.05 -12.19 -6.23
N LEU A 423 -6.76 -13.05 -7.20
CA LEU A 423 -7.58 -14.22 -7.57
C LEU A 423 -6.90 -15.54 -7.19
N GLY A 424 -7.67 -16.44 -6.56
CA GLY A 424 -7.22 -17.78 -6.19
C GLY A 424 -7.21 -18.01 -4.68
N TYR A 425 -6.27 -18.82 -4.20
CA TYR A 425 -6.01 -18.97 -2.77
C TYR A 425 -5.03 -17.88 -2.33
N ILE A 426 -5.53 -16.88 -1.61
CA ILE A 426 -4.75 -15.69 -1.23
C ILE A 426 -4.49 -15.70 0.28
N LYS A 427 -3.23 -15.45 0.66
CA LYS A 427 -2.85 -15.03 2.01
C LYS A 427 -2.59 -13.53 2.00
N TYR A 428 -3.26 -12.81 2.89
CA TYR A 428 -3.09 -11.39 3.08
C TYR A 428 -2.20 -11.05 4.29
N PHE A 429 -1.53 -9.91 4.19
CA PHE A 429 -0.83 -9.25 5.30
C PHE A 429 -1.31 -7.81 5.43
N ASP A 430 -1.59 -7.40 6.67
CA ASP A 430 -1.94 -6.02 7.00
C ASP A 430 -0.66 -5.20 7.17
N ALA A 431 -0.78 -3.88 7.05
CA ALA A 431 0.32 -2.97 7.31
C ALA A 431 -0.13 -1.86 8.28
N HIS A 432 0.77 -1.46 9.18
CA HIS A 432 0.52 -0.43 10.18
C HIS A 432 1.45 0.76 9.99
N PHE A 433 0.91 1.97 10.08
CA PHE A 433 1.64 3.23 9.94
C PHE A 433 1.23 4.23 10.99
N THR A 434 1.98 5.33 11.06
CA THR A 434 1.51 6.55 11.69
C THR A 434 0.72 7.38 10.68
N ASN A 435 -0.38 7.96 11.13
CA ASN A 435 -0.91 9.16 10.49
C ASN A 435 -0.08 10.38 10.93
N PHE A 436 -0.33 11.53 10.31
CA PHE A 436 0.50 12.71 10.57
C PHE A 436 0.27 13.33 11.95
N THR A 437 -0.84 13.05 12.63
CA THR A 437 -1.05 13.47 14.02
C THR A 437 -0.48 12.47 15.04
N GLY A 438 0.11 11.37 14.58
CA GLY A 438 0.73 10.35 15.45
C GLY A 438 -0.22 9.21 15.87
N GLY A 439 -1.45 9.17 15.36
CA GLY A 439 -2.31 8.01 15.48
C GLY A 439 -1.83 6.84 14.62
N VAL A 440 -2.22 5.62 14.95
CA VAL A 440 -1.91 4.45 14.12
C VAL A 440 -3.02 4.23 13.10
N GLU A 441 -2.62 4.05 11.84
CA GLU A 441 -3.49 3.60 10.75
C GLU A 441 -3.12 2.17 10.35
N THR A 442 -4.15 1.38 10.05
CA THR A 442 -3.99 0.00 9.56
C THR A 442 -4.61 -0.09 8.19
N ILE A 443 -3.82 -0.57 7.22
CA ILE A 443 -4.33 -0.98 5.90
C ILE A 443 -4.50 -2.50 5.97
N GLU A 444 -5.74 -2.94 6.13
CA GLU A 444 -6.08 -4.36 6.10
C GLU A 444 -5.87 -4.92 4.70
N ASN A 445 -5.43 -6.17 4.58
CA ASN A 445 -5.22 -6.84 3.29
C ASN A 445 -4.28 -6.06 2.33
N CYS A 446 -3.30 -5.36 2.88
CA CYS A 446 -2.37 -4.49 2.13
C CYS A 446 -1.49 -5.27 1.13
N VAL A 447 -1.02 -6.46 1.52
CA VAL A 447 -0.17 -7.31 0.67
C VAL A 447 -0.87 -8.62 0.35
N CYS A 448 -0.89 -9.00 -0.93
CA CYS A 448 -1.30 -10.33 -1.37
C CYS A 448 -0.11 -11.27 -1.53
N LEU A 449 -0.30 -12.52 -1.12
CA LEU A 449 0.59 -13.64 -1.38
C LEU A 449 -0.21 -14.82 -1.93
N HIS A 450 0.17 -15.31 -3.10
CA HIS A 450 -0.42 -16.48 -3.72
C HIS A 450 0.55 -17.18 -4.66
N GLU A 451 0.27 -18.43 -5.01
CA GLU A 451 0.99 -19.14 -6.06
C GLU A 451 0.12 -19.30 -7.31
N GLU A 452 0.77 -19.29 -8.47
CA GLU A 452 0.13 -19.35 -9.77
C GLU A 452 0.79 -20.44 -10.62
N ASP A 453 -0.01 -21.13 -11.44
CA ASP A 453 0.54 -21.89 -12.57
C ASP A 453 1.14 -20.90 -13.58
N HIS A 454 2.33 -21.23 -14.09
CA HIS A 454 3.06 -20.38 -15.02
C HIS A 454 3.51 -21.17 -16.26
N GLY A 455 2.61 -21.98 -16.81
CA GLY A 455 2.84 -22.69 -18.07
C GLY A 455 3.85 -23.83 -17.96
N ILE A 456 4.62 -24.06 -19.03
CA ILE A 456 5.62 -25.13 -19.11
C ILE A 456 6.95 -24.63 -18.52
N LEU A 457 7.51 -25.38 -17.57
CA LEU A 457 8.86 -25.13 -17.04
C LEU A 457 9.91 -25.63 -18.03
N TRP A 458 9.79 -26.88 -18.45
CA TRP A 458 10.60 -27.49 -19.49
C TRP A 458 9.84 -28.63 -20.16
N LYS A 459 10.16 -28.88 -21.43
CA LYS A 459 9.60 -29.97 -22.23
C LYS A 459 10.68 -30.48 -23.19
N HIS A 460 10.78 -31.79 -23.32
CA HIS A 460 11.63 -32.43 -24.32
C HIS A 460 10.90 -33.61 -24.96
N GLN A 461 11.08 -33.78 -26.27
CA GLN A 461 10.67 -34.96 -27.01
C GLN A 461 11.94 -35.55 -27.64
N ASP A 462 12.28 -36.77 -27.27
CA ASP A 462 13.35 -37.51 -27.92
C ASP A 462 12.76 -38.31 -29.09
N TRP A 463 13.13 -37.93 -30.31
CA TRP A 463 12.64 -38.58 -31.52
C TRP A 463 13.22 -39.99 -31.73
N ARG A 464 14.37 -40.31 -31.11
CA ARG A 464 15.01 -41.63 -31.25
C ARG A 464 14.32 -42.69 -30.41
N THR A 465 13.88 -42.31 -29.21
CA THR A 465 13.15 -43.20 -28.29
C THR A 465 11.63 -43.07 -28.40
N GLY A 466 11.13 -41.97 -28.98
CA GLY A 466 9.71 -41.65 -29.04
C GLY A 466 9.15 -41.12 -27.71
N LEU A 467 9.99 -40.93 -26.68
CA LEU A 467 9.55 -40.52 -25.35
C LEU A 467 9.45 -38.99 -25.21
N ALA A 468 8.43 -38.56 -24.46
CA ALA A 468 8.16 -37.17 -24.14
C ALA A 468 8.22 -36.93 -22.63
N GLU A 469 8.87 -35.85 -22.21
CA GLU A 469 8.87 -35.39 -20.83
C GLU A 469 8.43 -33.93 -20.77
N VAL A 470 7.62 -33.59 -19.75
CA VAL A 470 7.14 -32.24 -19.50
C VAL A 470 7.01 -31.98 -18.00
N ARG A 471 7.43 -30.80 -17.55
CA ARG A 471 7.12 -30.29 -16.21
C ARG A 471 6.51 -28.91 -16.33
N ARG A 472 5.48 -28.65 -15.52
CA ARG A 472 4.84 -27.33 -15.43
C ARG A 472 5.63 -26.44 -14.48
N SER A 473 5.56 -25.13 -14.72
CA SER A 473 6.12 -24.12 -13.84
C SER A 473 5.04 -23.57 -12.91
N ARG A 474 5.46 -23.16 -11.72
CA ARG A 474 4.70 -22.28 -10.84
C ARG A 474 5.55 -21.09 -10.45
N ARG A 475 4.88 -20.00 -10.11
CA ARG A 475 5.48 -18.84 -9.46
C ARG A 475 4.74 -18.50 -8.18
N LEU A 476 5.46 -17.97 -7.20
CA LEU A 476 4.89 -17.31 -6.04
C LEU A 476 4.91 -15.81 -6.27
N THR A 477 3.77 -15.16 -6.07
CA THR A 477 3.59 -13.72 -6.26
C THR A 477 3.38 -13.06 -4.90
N VAL A 478 4.15 -12.02 -4.61
CA VAL A 478 3.97 -11.11 -3.47
C VAL A 478 3.72 -9.72 -4.04
N SER A 479 2.58 -9.10 -3.71
CA SER A 479 2.21 -7.83 -4.34
C SER A 479 1.47 -6.87 -3.43
N PHE A 480 1.58 -5.58 -3.74
CA PHE A 480 0.70 -4.53 -3.24
C PHE A 480 0.34 -3.58 -4.39
N ILE A 481 -0.74 -2.83 -4.22
CA ILE A 481 -1.22 -1.82 -5.16
C ILE A 481 -1.35 -0.50 -4.40
N CYS A 482 -0.98 0.62 -5.02
CA CYS A 482 -1.18 1.96 -4.45
C CYS A 482 -1.65 2.96 -5.52
N THR A 483 -2.33 4.01 -5.07
CA THR A 483 -2.70 5.16 -5.92
C THR A 483 -1.98 6.42 -5.48
N VAL A 484 -1.19 7.02 -6.37
CA VAL A 484 -0.62 8.35 -6.15
C VAL A 484 -1.29 9.32 -7.11
N ALA A 485 -2.17 10.15 -6.56
CA ALA A 485 -3.04 11.06 -7.31
C ALA A 485 -3.76 10.34 -8.47
N ASN A 486 -3.35 10.60 -9.71
CA ASN A 486 -3.98 10.09 -10.92
C ASN A 486 -3.37 8.76 -11.44
N TYR A 487 -2.45 8.14 -10.70
CA TYR A 487 -1.77 6.91 -11.11
C TYR A 487 -2.07 5.76 -10.17
N GLU A 488 -2.36 4.58 -10.74
CA GLU A 488 -2.40 3.30 -10.04
C GLU A 488 -1.15 2.49 -10.36
N TYR A 489 -0.44 2.04 -9.33
CA TYR A 489 0.74 1.19 -9.47
C TYR A 489 0.51 -0.16 -8.81
N GLY A 490 0.76 -1.24 -9.54
CA GLY A 490 0.81 -2.60 -9.00
C GLY A 490 2.25 -3.10 -9.00
N PHE A 491 2.76 -3.47 -7.82
CA PHE A 491 4.13 -3.93 -7.65
C PHE A 491 4.16 -5.43 -7.35
N TYR A 492 4.86 -6.21 -8.17
CA TYR A 492 4.85 -7.67 -8.08
C TYR A 492 6.26 -8.26 -7.98
N TRP A 493 6.55 -8.91 -6.85
CA TRP A 493 7.70 -9.79 -6.72
C TRP A 493 7.30 -11.22 -7.06
N HIS A 494 7.92 -11.79 -8.10
CA HIS A 494 7.70 -13.18 -8.50
C HIS A 494 8.92 -14.05 -8.17
N PHE A 495 8.69 -15.18 -7.51
CA PHE A 495 9.69 -16.22 -7.26
C PHE A 495 9.36 -17.47 -8.06
N TYR A 496 10.31 -18.00 -8.82
CA TYR A 496 10.09 -19.15 -9.71
C TYR A 496 10.80 -20.41 -9.22
N GLN A 497 10.28 -21.59 -9.55
CA GLN A 497 10.88 -22.88 -9.17
C GLN A 497 12.29 -23.10 -9.75
N ALA A 498 12.64 -22.43 -10.86
CA ALA A 498 13.96 -22.47 -11.49
C ALA A 498 15.02 -21.58 -10.80
N SER A 499 14.76 -21.14 -9.57
CA SER A 499 15.67 -20.31 -8.76
C SER A 499 15.93 -18.89 -9.30
N CYS A 500 15.08 -18.37 -10.17
CA CYS A 500 15.05 -16.95 -10.53
C CYS A 500 13.96 -16.20 -9.76
N TYR A 501 14.16 -14.90 -9.57
CA TYR A 501 13.15 -13.96 -9.12
C TYR A 501 13.04 -12.80 -10.13
N HIS A 502 11.85 -12.23 -10.26
CA HIS A 502 11.55 -11.15 -11.20
C HIS A 502 10.72 -10.07 -10.51
N LEU A 503 11.01 -8.83 -10.86
CA LEU A 503 10.23 -7.68 -10.48
C LEU A 503 9.40 -7.22 -11.68
N HIS A 504 8.10 -7.09 -11.49
CA HIS A 504 7.19 -6.52 -12.48
C HIS A 504 6.51 -5.28 -11.91
#